data_AF-A0A2R6DY21-F1
#
_entry.id   AF-A0A2R6DY21-F1
#
_cell.length_a   1.000
_cell.length_b   1.000
_cell.length_c   1.000
_cell.angle_alpha   90.00
_cell.angle_beta   90.00
_cell.angle_gamma   90.00
#
_symmetry.space_group_name_H-M   'P 1'
#
loop_
_entity.id
_entity.type
_entity.pdbx_description
1 polymer ?
#
loop_
_entity_poly.entity_id
_entity_poly.type
_entity_poly.pdbx_seq_one_letter_code
_entity_poly.pdbx_strand_id
1 'polypeptide(L)'
;MVSGPSCMRAPSVLSLSSAGVSDITSPTATSGISLVRQRGLLSARRTHRMELREFQPGESSDIQQIARESLTASYGGAFDEALVEDLVAQWYNEETVEQLVDDENALLVVAATDEAVGYAQGEIIGTDPVIGDVQWLHVRPDARGERVGVQLLGDLVDRMESRGASLVRGRALAVNEDGASFFAEHGFERADTETVEIGGETFEELVFETETDRDADEEVVGTVTGPDGRELYVDYTAGETGVEAPMYPTFTDDDLAEEYGWFCSNCDSAETAMDSAGRIKCQQCGNTRTATRWDGSYL
;
A
#
# COMPACT_ATOMS: atom_id res chain seq x y z
N MET A 1 -12.58 -30.63 26.44
CA MET A 1 -11.80 -30.05 25.34
C MET A 1 -11.31 -28.72 25.86
N VAL A 2 -10.02 -28.64 26.13
CA VAL A 2 -9.38 -27.48 26.75
C VAL A 2 -9.17 -26.47 25.63
N SER A 3 -9.86 -25.34 25.70
CA SER A 3 -9.57 -24.18 24.85
C SER A 3 -8.12 -23.78 25.08
N GLY A 4 -7.32 -23.77 24.01
CA GLY A 4 -5.95 -23.25 24.05
C GLY A 4 -5.95 -21.77 24.45
N PRO A 5 -4.81 -21.24 24.92
CA PRO A 5 -4.71 -19.83 25.26
C PRO A 5 -4.95 -19.00 24.01
N SER A 6 -5.94 -18.10 24.04
CA SER A 6 -5.98 -16.96 23.11
C SER A 6 -4.63 -16.27 23.20
N CYS A 7 -3.88 -16.22 22.10
CA CYS A 7 -2.78 -15.28 21.99
C CYS A 7 -3.41 -13.89 22.20
N MET A 8 -3.01 -13.18 23.26
CA MET A 8 -3.33 -11.77 23.42
C MET A 8 -2.73 -11.06 22.21
N ARG A 9 -3.61 -10.64 21.30
CA ARG A 9 -3.22 -9.82 20.16
C ARG A 9 -2.94 -8.42 20.69
N ALA A 10 -1.82 -7.84 20.30
CA ALA A 10 -1.53 -6.45 20.63
C ALA A 10 -2.64 -5.55 20.08
N PRO A 11 -3.06 -4.49 20.81
CA PRO A 11 -3.89 -3.44 20.23
C PRO A 11 -3.23 -2.90 18.97
N SER A 12 -3.96 -2.69 17.88
CA SER A 12 -3.37 -2.12 16.66
C SER A 12 -3.35 -0.60 16.82
N VAL A 13 -2.17 -0.02 17.11
CA VAL A 13 -2.06 1.42 17.33
C VAL A 13 -1.34 2.06 16.15
N LEU A 14 -2.11 2.53 15.17
CA LEU A 14 -1.53 3.36 14.11
C LEU A 14 -1.14 4.73 14.63
N SER A 15 0.09 5.15 14.32
CA SER A 15 0.65 6.39 14.82
C SER A 15 1.20 7.22 13.66
N LEU A 16 0.32 8.02 13.11
CA LEU A 16 0.62 9.16 12.25
C LEU A 16 -0.01 10.37 12.93
N SER A 17 0.74 11.46 13.08
CA SER A 17 0.16 12.77 13.40
C SER A 17 0.70 13.82 12.44
N SER A 18 -0.21 14.61 11.89
CA SER A 18 0.06 15.60 10.86
C SER A 18 0.51 16.92 11.50
N ALA A 19 1.83 17.13 11.62
CA ALA A 19 2.35 18.45 11.98
C ALA A 19 2.39 19.36 10.74
N GLY A 20 1.28 20.08 10.50
CA GLY A 20 1.27 21.37 9.83
C GLY A 20 1.18 21.40 8.29
N VAL A 21 -0.05 21.47 7.77
CA VAL A 21 -0.38 22.27 6.57
C VAL A 21 -1.71 22.96 6.83
N SER A 22 -1.68 24.26 7.05
CA SER A 22 -2.85 25.13 6.89
C SER A 22 -2.79 25.76 5.51
N ASP A 23 -3.97 25.90 4.89
CA ASP A 23 -4.27 26.53 3.60
C ASP A 23 -3.83 25.81 2.31
N ILE A 24 -4.61 24.78 1.92
CA ILE A 24 -4.86 24.50 0.49
C ILE A 24 -6.36 24.21 0.31
N THR A 25 -7.01 25.05 -0.48
CA THR A 25 -8.40 24.93 -0.91
C THR A 25 -8.66 23.57 -1.58
N SER A 26 -9.72 22.88 -1.15
CA SER A 26 -10.15 21.59 -1.70
C SER A 26 -10.33 21.61 -3.23
N PRO A 27 -9.78 20.64 -3.96
CA PRO A 27 -10.38 20.13 -5.17
C PRO A 27 -11.26 18.91 -4.86
N THR A 28 -12.40 18.85 -5.52
CA THR A 28 -13.39 17.78 -5.48
C THR A 28 -12.75 16.42 -5.76
N ALA A 29 -13.05 15.43 -4.92
CA ALA A 29 -12.55 14.05 -5.06
C ALA A 29 -12.99 13.42 -6.39
N THR A 30 -12.02 12.87 -7.12
CA THR A 30 -12.22 11.90 -8.20
C THR A 30 -11.41 10.66 -7.80
N SER A 31 -12.08 9.51 -7.84
CA SER A 31 -11.64 8.19 -7.40
C SER A 31 -10.35 7.69 -8.06
N GLY A 32 -9.69 6.74 -7.38
CA GLY A 32 -8.63 5.89 -7.94
C GLY A 32 -7.23 6.31 -7.53
N ILE A 33 -6.70 5.69 -6.47
CA ILE A 33 -5.27 5.77 -6.17
C ILE A 33 -4.52 5.02 -7.26
N SER A 34 -3.83 5.74 -8.16
CA SER A 34 -2.86 5.16 -9.09
C SER A 34 -1.45 5.41 -8.55
N LEU A 35 -0.83 4.39 -7.94
CA LEU A 35 0.56 4.44 -7.48
C LEU A 35 1.53 4.24 -8.66
N VAL A 36 2.22 5.31 -9.04
CA VAL A 36 3.27 5.30 -10.08
C VAL A 36 4.55 4.66 -9.54
N ARG A 37 5.01 3.58 -10.18
CA ARG A 37 6.33 2.95 -9.95
C ARG A 37 7.45 3.77 -10.59
N GLN A 38 8.50 4.10 -9.84
CA GLN A 38 9.81 4.45 -10.39
C GLN A 38 10.85 3.38 -10.05
N ARG A 39 11.41 2.73 -11.07
CA ARG A 39 12.66 1.94 -10.97
C ARG A 39 13.70 2.52 -11.91
N GLY A 40 14.82 2.98 -11.36
CA GLY A 40 15.99 3.43 -12.11
C GLY A 40 17.29 2.99 -11.42
N LEU A 41 18.03 2.12 -12.10
CA LEU A 41 19.41 1.71 -11.78
C LEU A 41 20.40 2.65 -12.47
N LEU A 42 21.11 3.50 -11.72
CA LEU A 42 22.37 4.13 -12.10
C LEU A 42 23.19 4.43 -10.82
N SER A 43 24.47 4.09 -10.83
CA SER A 43 25.37 4.12 -9.66
C SER A 43 26.00 5.49 -9.37
N ALA A 44 26.17 5.75 -8.06
CA ALA A 44 27.11 6.63 -7.36
C ALA A 44 27.02 8.16 -7.55
N ARG A 45 25.89 8.73 -7.17
CA ARG A 45 25.84 9.83 -6.20
C ARG A 45 24.93 9.37 -5.07
N ARG A 46 25.35 9.48 -3.80
CA ARG A 46 24.44 9.25 -2.64
C ARG A 46 23.37 10.34 -2.64
N THR A 47 22.33 10.16 -3.45
CA THR A 47 21.07 10.86 -3.31
C THR A 47 20.40 10.30 -2.06
N HIS A 48 20.05 11.17 -1.11
CA HIS A 48 19.28 10.84 0.10
C HIS A 48 17.86 10.47 -0.33
N ARG A 49 17.70 9.32 -0.99
CA ARG A 49 16.41 8.86 -1.49
C ARG A 49 15.94 7.76 -0.56
N MET A 50 14.73 7.93 -0.04
CA MET A 50 14.07 6.92 0.77
C MET A 50 13.93 5.61 -0.01
N GLU A 51 14.24 4.49 0.63
CA GLU A 51 14.03 3.13 0.17
C GLU A 51 13.00 2.41 1.06
N LEU A 52 12.19 1.55 0.45
CA LEU A 52 11.37 0.58 1.16
C LEU A 52 12.03 -0.78 1.02
N ARG A 53 12.19 -1.49 2.13
CA ARG A 53 12.85 -2.79 2.16
C ARG A 53 12.31 -3.67 3.28
N GLU A 54 12.70 -4.93 3.26
CA GLU A 54 12.49 -5.82 4.41
C GLU A 54 13.36 -5.37 5.59
N PHE A 55 12.87 -5.70 6.79
CA PHE A 55 13.62 -5.56 8.02
C PHE A 55 14.88 -6.42 8.00
N GLN A 56 15.98 -5.89 8.54
CA GLN A 56 17.23 -6.64 8.69
C GLN A 56 17.44 -7.05 10.15
N PRO A 57 17.90 -8.29 10.42
CA PRO A 57 18.28 -8.69 11.77
C PRO A 57 19.29 -7.72 12.39
N GLY A 58 19.03 -7.30 13.63
CA GLY A 58 19.85 -6.32 14.35
C GLY A 58 19.35 -4.87 14.29
N GLU A 59 18.25 -4.60 13.56
CA GLU A 59 17.61 -3.26 13.51
C GLU A 59 16.50 -3.08 14.57
N SER A 60 16.35 -4.02 15.52
CA SER A 60 15.25 -4.01 16.51
C SER A 60 15.25 -2.77 17.40
N SER A 61 16.44 -2.20 17.69
CA SER A 61 16.57 -0.94 18.44
C SER A 61 15.96 0.25 17.71
N ASP A 62 16.05 0.26 16.38
CA ASP A 62 15.55 1.37 15.57
C ASP A 62 14.02 1.30 15.52
N ILE A 63 13.45 0.10 15.38
CA ILE A 63 12.00 -0.12 15.48
C ILE A 63 11.47 0.35 16.84
N GLN A 64 12.12 -0.04 17.95
CA GLN A 64 11.69 0.39 19.29
C GLN A 64 11.73 1.91 19.45
N GLN A 65 12.75 2.56 18.93
CA GLN A 65 12.89 4.00 18.99
C GLN A 65 11.81 4.69 18.16
N ILE A 66 11.57 4.24 16.93
CA ILE A 66 10.51 4.76 16.06
C ILE A 66 9.14 4.59 16.71
N ALA A 67 8.85 3.40 17.26
CA ALA A 67 7.60 3.11 17.95
C ALA A 67 7.37 4.07 19.12
N ARG A 68 8.38 4.23 19.99
CA ARG A 68 8.35 5.15 21.13
C ARG A 68 8.07 6.59 20.70
N GLU A 69 8.88 7.14 19.80
CA GLU A 69 8.75 8.53 19.32
C GLU A 69 7.39 8.77 18.69
N SER A 70 6.94 7.82 17.87
CA SER A 70 5.67 7.91 17.17
C SER A 70 4.51 7.89 18.17
N LEU A 71 4.47 6.90 19.08
CA LEU A 71 3.43 6.75 20.09
C LEU A 71 3.35 7.97 21.01
N THR A 72 4.48 8.47 21.51
CA THR A 72 4.52 9.69 22.33
C THR A 72 3.93 10.88 21.57
N ALA A 73 4.24 11.04 20.29
CA ALA A 73 3.74 12.15 19.50
C ALA A 73 2.23 12.05 19.17
N SER A 74 1.73 10.84 18.88
CA SER A 74 0.33 10.63 18.51
C SER A 74 -0.61 10.47 19.71
N TYR A 75 -0.11 9.99 20.84
CA TYR A 75 -0.92 9.60 21.98
C TYR A 75 -0.53 10.30 23.29
N GLY A 76 0.41 11.25 23.31
CA GLY A 76 0.83 11.91 24.56
C GLY A 76 -0.27 12.64 25.34
N GLY A 77 -1.45 12.87 24.74
CA GLY A 77 -2.64 13.36 25.43
C GLY A 77 -3.50 12.26 26.10
N ALA A 78 -3.30 10.99 25.73
CA ALA A 78 -4.07 9.83 26.16
C ALA A 78 -3.22 8.77 26.87
N PHE A 79 -1.95 8.62 26.51
CA PHE A 79 -0.99 7.71 27.13
C PHE A 79 0.05 8.52 27.90
N ASP A 80 0.35 8.09 29.12
CA ASP A 80 1.49 8.62 29.86
C ASP A 80 2.81 7.96 29.41
N GLU A 81 3.92 8.57 29.83
CA GLU A 81 5.26 8.11 29.45
C GLU A 81 5.53 6.66 29.92
N ALA A 82 5.04 6.28 31.11
CA ALA A 82 5.24 4.95 31.65
C ALA A 82 4.49 3.90 30.81
N LEU A 83 3.26 4.19 30.40
CA LEU A 83 2.48 3.33 29.53
C LEU A 83 3.14 3.16 28.16
N VAL A 84 3.68 4.24 27.57
CA VAL A 84 4.42 4.14 26.29
C VAL A 84 5.65 3.24 26.44
N GLU A 85 6.45 3.41 27.50
CA GLU A 85 7.61 2.54 27.73
C GLU A 85 7.20 1.07 27.94
N ASP A 86 6.13 0.83 28.70
CA ASP A 86 5.61 -0.51 28.94
C ASP A 86 5.10 -1.17 27.64
N LEU A 87 4.41 -0.42 26.79
CA LEU A 87 3.98 -0.91 25.47
C LEU A 87 5.18 -1.22 24.58
N VAL A 88 6.18 -0.34 24.55
CA VAL A 88 7.40 -0.55 23.75
C VAL A 88 8.16 -1.79 24.22
N ALA A 89 8.35 -1.95 25.52
CA ALA A 89 9.05 -3.10 26.09
C ALA A 89 8.31 -4.43 25.86
N GLN A 90 6.98 -4.42 25.88
CA GLN A 90 6.18 -5.62 25.67
C GLN A 90 6.12 -6.04 24.20
N TRP A 91 5.84 -5.10 23.30
CA TRP A 91 5.46 -5.42 21.92
C TRP A 91 6.60 -5.27 20.92
N TYR A 92 7.66 -4.53 21.26
CA TYR A 92 8.76 -4.21 20.34
C TYR A 92 10.12 -4.72 20.83
N ASN A 93 10.16 -5.57 21.86
CA ASN A 93 11.43 -6.16 22.29
C ASN A 93 12.08 -6.99 21.16
N GLU A 94 13.39 -7.18 21.28
CA GLU A 94 14.20 -7.87 20.28
C GLU A 94 13.66 -9.27 19.95
N GLU A 95 13.27 -10.04 20.96
CA GLU A 95 12.72 -11.39 20.79
C GLU A 95 11.41 -11.38 19.97
N THR A 96 10.49 -10.46 20.27
CA THR A 96 9.23 -10.31 19.50
C THR A 96 9.50 -9.94 18.05
N VAL A 97 10.43 -8.99 17.82
CA VAL A 97 10.78 -8.55 16.46
C VAL A 97 11.46 -9.67 15.67
N GLU A 98 12.36 -10.43 16.29
CA GLU A 98 13.00 -11.59 15.65
C GLU A 98 11.97 -12.69 15.32
N GLN A 99 11.02 -12.97 16.20
CA GLN A 99 9.94 -13.93 15.94
C GLN A 99 9.07 -13.51 14.75
N LEU A 100 8.83 -12.21 14.56
CA LEU A 100 8.09 -11.70 13.41
C LEU A 100 8.82 -11.94 12.08
N VAL A 101 10.15 -11.93 12.07
CA VAL A 101 10.94 -12.20 10.85
C VAL A 101 10.83 -13.66 10.42
N ASP A 102 10.73 -14.57 11.39
CA ASP A 102 10.63 -16.01 11.14
C ASP A 102 9.19 -16.47 10.86
N ASP A 103 8.17 -15.62 11.04
CA ASP A 103 6.77 -15.93 10.79
C ASP A 103 6.40 -15.76 9.31
N GLU A 104 5.98 -16.85 8.67
CA GLU A 104 5.59 -16.87 7.26
C GLU A 104 4.34 -16.02 6.94
N ASN A 105 3.48 -15.76 7.93
CA ASN A 105 2.29 -14.94 7.77
C ASN A 105 2.54 -13.46 8.05
N ALA A 106 3.63 -13.14 8.75
CA ALA A 106 4.00 -11.77 9.04
C ALA A 106 4.61 -11.07 7.82
N LEU A 107 4.40 -9.77 7.77
CA LEU A 107 4.97 -8.83 6.80
C LEU A 107 5.53 -7.65 7.58
N LEU A 108 6.80 -7.32 7.34
CA LEU A 108 7.46 -6.18 7.96
C LEU A 108 8.23 -5.39 6.90
N VAL A 109 7.83 -4.15 6.70
CA VAL A 109 8.40 -3.21 5.72
C VAL A 109 9.02 -2.04 6.47
N VAL A 110 10.27 -1.71 6.14
CA VAL A 110 11.01 -0.58 6.71
C VAL A 110 11.23 0.48 5.63
N ALA A 111 10.96 1.74 5.98
CA ALA A 111 11.35 2.90 5.20
C ALA A 111 12.67 3.45 5.76
N ALA A 112 13.69 3.55 4.92
CA ALA A 112 15.01 4.03 5.31
C ALA A 112 15.53 5.09 4.33
N THR A 113 16.27 6.07 4.83
CA THR A 113 17.03 7.02 4.00
C THR A 113 18.52 6.71 4.14
N ASP A 114 19.11 7.10 5.27
CA ASP A 114 20.38 6.59 5.78
C ASP A 114 20.18 5.72 7.03
N GLU A 115 19.08 5.93 7.75
CA GLU A 115 18.59 5.17 8.91
C GLU A 115 17.09 4.88 8.74
N ALA A 116 16.55 3.97 9.54
CA ALA A 116 15.11 3.70 9.54
C ALA A 116 14.34 4.92 10.05
N VAL A 117 13.35 5.37 9.26
CA VAL A 117 12.50 6.53 9.56
C VAL A 117 11.04 6.15 9.78
N GLY A 118 10.67 4.93 9.44
CA GLY A 118 9.35 4.36 9.67
C GLY A 118 9.29 2.87 9.32
N TYR A 119 8.26 2.20 9.78
CA TYR A 119 7.95 0.83 9.40
C TYR A 119 6.45 0.58 9.37
N ALA A 120 6.05 -0.44 8.61
CA ALA A 120 4.71 -0.99 8.64
C ALA A 120 4.78 -2.50 8.85
N GLN A 121 3.90 -3.00 9.71
CA GLN A 121 3.75 -4.41 10.03
C GLN A 121 2.33 -4.85 9.71
N GLY A 122 2.20 -6.02 9.13
CA GLY A 122 0.92 -6.69 9.01
C GLY A 122 1.04 -8.20 9.02
N GLU A 123 -0.12 -8.85 8.95
CA GLU A 123 -0.27 -10.30 9.05
C GLU A 123 -1.29 -10.79 8.01
N ILE A 124 -1.05 -11.97 7.44
CA ILE A 124 -2.04 -12.68 6.61
C ILE A 124 -2.89 -13.58 7.50
N ILE A 125 -4.22 -13.41 7.44
CA ILE A 125 -5.17 -14.11 8.30
C ILE A 125 -6.21 -14.84 7.46
N GLY A 126 -6.54 -16.06 7.89
CA GLY A 126 -7.62 -16.83 7.31
C GLY A 126 -7.23 -17.45 5.97
N THR A 127 -8.19 -18.17 5.38
CA THR A 127 -8.01 -18.87 4.11
C THR A 127 -9.12 -18.56 3.10
N ASP A 128 -10.26 -18.03 3.56
CA ASP A 128 -11.40 -17.61 2.73
C ASP A 128 -12.41 -16.77 3.56
N PRO A 129 -12.48 -15.43 3.39
CA PRO A 129 -11.51 -14.64 2.65
C PRO A 129 -10.14 -14.67 3.37
N VAL A 130 -9.04 -14.57 2.63
CA VAL A 130 -7.74 -14.22 3.23
C VAL A 130 -7.71 -12.72 3.41
N ILE A 131 -7.39 -12.29 4.63
CA ILE A 131 -7.37 -10.90 5.07
C ILE A 131 -5.92 -10.48 5.29
N GLY A 132 -5.52 -9.35 4.72
CA GLY A 132 -4.30 -8.65 5.10
C GLY A 132 -4.59 -7.71 6.26
N ASP A 133 -4.04 -7.95 7.43
CA ASP A 133 -4.32 -7.14 8.62
C ASP A 133 -3.13 -6.23 8.92
N VAL A 134 -3.31 -4.92 8.72
CA VAL A 134 -2.33 -3.88 9.04
C VAL A 134 -2.37 -3.64 10.54
N GLN A 135 -1.36 -4.15 11.23
CA GLN A 135 -1.26 -4.10 12.69
C GLN A 135 -0.60 -2.81 13.17
N TRP A 136 0.48 -2.40 12.50
CA TRP A 136 1.27 -1.25 12.91
C TRP A 136 1.76 -0.45 11.72
N LEU A 137 1.72 0.87 11.85
CA LEU A 137 2.36 1.78 10.92
C LEU A 137 2.87 2.96 11.74
N HIS A 138 4.20 3.04 11.84
CA HIS A 138 4.89 4.09 12.57
C HIS A 138 5.82 4.86 11.65
N VAL A 139 5.77 6.17 11.79
CA VAL A 139 6.70 7.09 11.13
C VAL A 139 7.18 8.07 12.17
N ARG A 140 8.50 8.27 12.24
CA ARG A 140 9.09 9.28 13.12
C ARG A 140 8.40 10.63 12.88
N PRO A 141 8.08 11.40 13.93
CA PRO A 141 7.36 12.67 13.79
C PRO A 141 7.97 13.61 12.74
N ASP A 142 9.30 13.69 12.71
CA ASP A 142 10.05 14.56 11.80
C ASP A 142 9.98 14.12 10.32
N ALA A 143 9.58 12.88 10.04
CA ALA A 143 9.52 12.30 8.69
C ALA A 143 8.08 12.18 8.11
N ARG A 144 7.03 12.56 8.87
CA ARG A 144 5.63 12.35 8.47
C ARG A 144 5.20 13.15 7.24
N GLY A 145 5.74 14.36 7.05
CA GLY A 145 5.45 15.23 5.90
C GLY A 145 6.02 14.73 4.56
N GLU A 146 6.83 13.67 4.56
CA GLU A 146 7.55 13.18 3.38
C GLU A 146 6.82 12.05 2.63
N ARG A 147 5.53 11.84 2.91
CA ARG A 147 4.72 10.74 2.36
C ARG A 147 5.25 9.34 2.70
N VAL A 148 6.06 9.21 3.76
CA VAL A 148 6.63 7.94 4.22
C VAL A 148 5.53 6.95 4.57
N GLY A 149 4.52 7.39 5.34
CA GLY A 149 3.41 6.53 5.76
C GLY A 149 2.59 6.01 4.57
N VAL A 150 2.37 6.84 3.57
CA VAL A 150 1.66 6.46 2.32
C VAL A 150 2.42 5.36 1.58
N GLN A 151 3.74 5.54 1.44
CA GLN A 151 4.60 4.58 0.75
C GLN A 151 4.70 3.25 1.51
N LEU A 152 4.77 3.30 2.84
CA LEU A 152 4.74 2.11 3.70
C LEU A 152 3.41 1.35 3.61
N LEU A 153 2.28 2.07 3.67
CA LEU A 153 0.96 1.45 3.55
C LEU A 153 0.80 0.78 2.18
N GLY A 154 1.15 1.48 1.09
CA GLY A 154 1.08 0.95 -0.26
C GLY A 154 1.92 -0.32 -0.45
N ASP A 155 3.18 -0.32 -0.02
CA ASP A 155 4.04 -1.51 -0.14
C ASP A 155 3.55 -2.68 0.73
N LEU A 156 2.96 -2.40 1.89
CA LEU A 156 2.37 -3.44 2.73
C LEU A 156 1.12 -4.05 2.08
N VAL A 157 0.22 -3.22 1.52
CA VAL A 157 -0.97 -3.67 0.78
C VAL A 157 -0.57 -4.52 -0.42
N ASP A 158 0.36 -4.04 -1.27
CA ASP A 158 0.89 -4.78 -2.43
C ASP A 158 1.41 -6.19 -2.04
N ARG A 159 2.09 -6.29 -0.88
CA ARG A 159 2.58 -7.57 -0.36
C ARG A 159 1.46 -8.47 0.15
N MET A 160 0.46 -7.89 0.80
CA MET A 160 -0.73 -8.63 1.25
C MET A 160 -1.49 -9.19 0.07
N GLU A 161 -1.72 -8.39 -0.97
CA GLU A 161 -2.30 -8.80 -2.25
C GLU A 161 -1.51 -9.91 -2.93
N SER A 162 -0.19 -9.78 -2.96
CA SER A 162 0.70 -10.81 -3.53
C SER A 162 0.64 -12.14 -2.77
N ARG A 163 0.26 -12.11 -1.48
CA ARG A 163 -0.04 -13.30 -0.66
C ARG A 163 -1.51 -13.73 -0.76
N GLY A 164 -2.23 -13.13 -1.70
CA GLY A 164 -3.63 -13.36 -1.93
C GLY A 164 -4.43 -12.89 -0.74
N ALA A 165 -4.32 -11.65 -0.27
CA ALA A 165 -5.36 -10.95 0.49
C ALA A 165 -6.41 -10.35 -0.48
N SER A 166 -7.69 -10.34 -0.11
CA SER A 166 -8.85 -9.82 -0.91
C SER A 166 -9.54 -8.70 -0.18
N LEU A 167 -9.16 -8.54 1.07
CA LEU A 167 -9.61 -7.54 1.99
C LEU A 167 -8.38 -7.17 2.80
N VAL A 168 -8.07 -5.89 2.86
CA VAL A 168 -7.08 -5.37 3.79
C VAL A 168 -7.80 -4.59 4.86
N ARG A 169 -7.45 -4.88 6.12
CA ARG A 169 -8.01 -4.26 7.32
C ARG A 169 -6.95 -3.42 8.01
N GLY A 170 -7.29 -2.20 8.37
CA GLY A 170 -6.51 -1.32 9.22
C GLY A 170 -7.29 -0.91 10.46
N ARG A 171 -6.58 -0.53 11.53
CA ARG A 171 -7.20 -0.12 12.80
C ARG A 171 -6.52 1.11 13.39
N ALA A 172 -7.31 2.04 13.90
CA ALA A 172 -6.78 3.23 14.57
C ALA A 172 -7.66 3.58 15.78
N LEU A 173 -7.03 3.95 16.90
CA LEU A 173 -7.79 4.45 18.05
C LEU A 173 -8.48 5.76 17.71
N ALA A 174 -9.75 5.92 18.11
CA ALA A 174 -10.55 7.11 17.82
C ALA A 174 -9.95 8.41 18.40
N VAL A 175 -9.14 8.30 19.47
CA VAL A 175 -8.41 9.44 20.05
C VAL A 175 -7.29 9.96 19.14
N ASN A 176 -6.90 9.19 18.12
CA ASN A 176 -5.95 9.60 17.07
C ASN A 176 -6.70 9.90 15.77
N GLU A 177 -7.28 11.10 15.69
CA GLU A 177 -8.03 11.57 14.51
C GLU A 177 -7.18 11.59 13.23
N ASP A 178 -5.88 11.89 13.35
CA ASP A 178 -4.94 11.87 12.21
C ASP A 178 -4.78 10.45 11.65
N GLY A 179 -4.60 9.44 12.52
CA GLY A 179 -4.49 8.04 12.11
C GLY A 179 -5.78 7.50 11.49
N ALA A 180 -6.93 7.90 12.02
CA ALA A 180 -8.24 7.55 11.46
C ALA A 180 -8.46 8.19 10.08
N SER A 181 -8.11 9.48 9.94
CA SER A 181 -8.23 10.21 8.67
C SER A 181 -7.28 9.64 7.62
N PHE A 182 -6.09 9.19 8.02
CA PHE A 182 -5.12 8.58 7.12
C PHE A 182 -5.69 7.38 6.36
N PHE A 183 -6.39 6.45 7.02
CA PHE A 183 -7.01 5.32 6.31
C PHE A 183 -8.09 5.79 5.32
N ALA A 184 -8.98 6.68 5.76
CA ALA A 184 -10.06 7.20 4.93
C ALA A 184 -9.54 7.94 3.67
N GLU A 185 -8.47 8.73 3.82
CA GLU A 185 -7.83 9.44 2.72
C GLU A 185 -7.11 8.51 1.73
N HIS A 186 -6.79 7.28 2.15
CA HIS A 186 -6.00 6.32 1.37
C HIS A 186 -6.81 5.09 0.95
N GLY A 187 -8.12 5.26 0.75
CA GLY A 187 -8.98 4.28 0.07
C GLY A 187 -9.58 3.21 0.97
N PHE A 188 -9.47 3.35 2.29
CA PHE A 188 -10.17 2.49 3.23
C PHE A 188 -11.48 3.11 3.68
N GLU A 189 -12.52 2.28 3.79
CA GLU A 189 -13.82 2.67 4.33
C GLU A 189 -13.94 2.24 5.79
N ARG A 190 -14.63 3.04 6.61
CA ARG A 190 -14.91 2.66 7.99
C ARG A 190 -15.94 1.53 8.01
N ALA A 191 -15.53 0.36 8.47
CA ALA A 191 -16.36 -0.84 8.52
C ALA A 191 -17.00 -1.04 9.90
N ASP A 192 -16.25 -0.80 10.99
CA ASP A 192 -16.73 -1.11 12.35
C ASP A 192 -16.09 -0.20 13.42
N THR A 193 -16.51 -0.38 14.66
CA THR A 193 -15.98 0.29 15.86
C THR A 193 -15.96 -0.70 17.01
N GLU A 194 -14.76 -0.95 17.52
CA GLU A 194 -14.50 -1.88 18.59
C GLU A 194 -13.97 -1.16 19.84
N THR A 195 -13.82 -1.92 20.92
CA THR A 195 -13.29 -1.44 22.19
C THR A 195 -12.07 -2.26 22.55
N VAL A 196 -10.96 -1.60 22.86
CA VAL A 196 -9.70 -2.23 23.24
C VAL A 196 -9.22 -1.74 24.61
N GLU A 197 -8.56 -2.62 25.36
CA GLU A 197 -7.95 -2.28 26.65
C GLU A 197 -6.44 -2.11 26.48
N ILE A 198 -5.91 -0.95 26.89
CA ILE A 198 -4.49 -0.59 26.81
C ILE A 198 -4.08 -0.01 28.16
N GLY A 199 -3.12 -0.62 28.83
CA GLY A 199 -2.66 -0.12 30.14
C GLY A 199 -3.72 -0.16 31.25
N GLY A 200 -4.77 -0.97 31.11
CA GLY A 200 -5.92 -0.99 32.02
C GLY A 200 -6.93 0.13 31.78
N GLU A 201 -6.75 0.92 30.73
CA GLU A 201 -7.71 1.90 30.25
C GLU A 201 -8.41 1.41 28.98
N THR A 202 -9.64 1.88 28.75
CA THR A 202 -10.48 1.44 27.63
C THR A 202 -10.52 2.51 26.55
N PHE A 203 -10.23 2.11 25.31
CA PHE A 203 -10.21 2.98 24.14
C PHE A 203 -11.16 2.48 23.06
N GLU A 204 -11.75 3.42 22.32
CA GLU A 204 -12.48 3.11 21.08
C GLU A 204 -11.47 2.91 19.95
N GLU A 205 -11.58 1.79 19.23
CA GLU A 205 -10.77 1.43 18.07
C GLU A 205 -11.67 1.43 16.83
N LEU A 206 -11.25 2.16 15.80
CA LEU A 206 -11.96 2.27 14.54
C LEU A 206 -11.41 1.26 13.55
N VAL A 207 -12.28 0.46 12.95
CA VAL A 207 -11.91 -0.55 11.95
C VAL A 207 -12.16 0.01 10.55
N PHE A 208 -11.13 -0.05 9.73
CA PHE A 208 -11.13 0.39 8.34
C PHE A 208 -10.84 -0.79 7.44
N GLU A 209 -11.57 -0.93 6.35
CA GLU A 209 -11.40 -2.02 5.39
C GLU A 209 -11.36 -1.47 3.97
N THR A 210 -10.58 -2.14 3.13
CA THR A 210 -10.57 -1.92 1.68
C THR A 210 -10.51 -3.27 1.02
N GLU A 211 -11.32 -3.47 -0.02
CA GLU A 211 -11.20 -4.66 -0.84
C GLU A 211 -9.95 -4.51 -1.69
N THR A 212 -9.14 -5.55 -1.70
CA THR A 212 -8.00 -5.62 -2.59
C THR A 212 -8.39 -6.51 -3.74
N ASP A 213 -8.30 -5.99 -4.96
CA ASP A 213 -8.82 -6.62 -6.17
C ASP A 213 -8.34 -8.08 -6.29
N ARG A 214 -9.15 -9.02 -5.78
CA ARG A 214 -9.07 -10.44 -6.11
C ARG A 214 -10.23 -10.89 -6.99
N ASP A 215 -11.21 -10.01 -7.17
CA ASP A 215 -12.21 -10.11 -8.21
C ASP A 215 -11.77 -9.28 -9.42
N ALA A 216 -10.70 -9.72 -10.09
CA ALA A 216 -10.62 -9.59 -11.56
C ALA A 216 -11.59 -10.59 -12.25
N ASP A 217 -12.76 -10.81 -11.64
CA ASP A 217 -13.99 -11.30 -12.26
C ASP A 217 -15.07 -10.20 -12.24
N GLU A 218 -14.80 -9.00 -11.69
CA GLU A 218 -15.39 -7.77 -12.22
C GLU A 218 -14.40 -7.23 -13.25
N GLU A 219 -14.74 -7.47 -14.51
CA GLU A 219 -14.10 -6.90 -15.68
C GLU A 219 -13.94 -5.39 -15.46
N VAL A 220 -12.76 -4.93 -14.99
CA VAL A 220 -12.48 -3.49 -14.86
C VAL A 220 -12.23 -2.98 -16.26
N VAL A 221 -13.33 -2.83 -16.98
CA VAL A 221 -13.38 -2.25 -18.30
C VAL A 221 -13.72 -0.78 -18.15
N GLY A 222 -12.69 0.06 -18.13
CA GLY A 222 -12.93 1.48 -18.36
C GLY A 222 -13.23 1.71 -19.84
N THR A 223 -14.04 2.71 -20.17
CA THR A 223 -14.23 3.10 -21.56
C THR A 223 -13.33 4.26 -21.96
N VAL A 224 -12.84 4.21 -23.20
CA VAL A 224 -12.08 5.30 -23.83
C VAL A 224 -12.61 5.58 -25.22
N THR A 225 -12.54 6.84 -25.65
CA THR A 225 -12.86 7.19 -27.04
C THR A 225 -11.70 6.78 -27.95
N GLY A 226 -11.96 5.85 -28.86
CA GLY A 226 -11.04 5.40 -29.89
C GLY A 226 -10.78 6.45 -30.99
N PRO A 227 -9.78 6.21 -31.85
CA PRO A 227 -9.39 7.14 -32.92
C PRO A 227 -10.53 7.54 -33.87
N ASP A 228 -11.48 6.63 -34.08
CA ASP A 228 -12.65 6.83 -34.96
C ASP A 228 -13.86 7.44 -34.22
N GLY A 229 -13.70 7.86 -32.97
CA GLY A 229 -14.78 8.35 -32.12
C GLY A 229 -15.68 7.26 -31.53
N ARG A 230 -15.34 5.98 -31.73
CA ARG A 230 -16.04 4.84 -31.13
C ARG A 230 -15.68 4.70 -29.65
N GLU A 231 -16.58 4.18 -28.85
CA GLU A 231 -16.25 3.73 -27.50
C GLU A 231 -15.46 2.41 -27.60
N LEU A 232 -14.40 2.31 -26.79
CA LEU A 232 -13.55 1.14 -26.64
C LEU A 232 -13.47 0.78 -25.18
N TYR A 233 -13.30 -0.49 -24.92
CA TYR A 233 -13.30 -1.13 -23.61
C TYR A 233 -11.86 -1.48 -23.25
N VAL A 234 -11.33 -0.98 -22.12
CA VAL A 234 -9.92 -1.13 -21.72
C VAL A 234 -9.80 -2.19 -20.65
N ASP A 235 -9.06 -3.26 -20.92
CA ASP A 235 -8.72 -4.25 -19.89
C ASP A 235 -7.51 -3.78 -19.07
N TYR A 236 -7.77 -3.21 -17.89
CA TYR A 236 -6.71 -2.75 -17.00
C TYR A 236 -5.95 -3.89 -16.30
N THR A 237 -6.41 -5.13 -16.40
CA THR A 237 -5.76 -6.31 -15.81
C THR A 237 -4.67 -6.86 -16.72
N ALA A 238 -4.83 -6.74 -18.05
CA ALA A 238 -3.87 -7.20 -19.05
C ALA A 238 -2.81 -6.15 -19.45
N GLY A 239 -2.46 -5.25 -18.54
CA GLY A 239 -1.48 -4.19 -18.79
C GLY A 239 -0.08 -4.70 -19.09
N GLU A 240 0.52 -4.21 -20.18
CA GLU A 240 1.92 -4.47 -20.52
C GLU A 240 2.82 -3.25 -20.26
N THR A 241 4.09 -3.51 -19.94
CA THR A 241 5.07 -2.46 -19.57
C THR A 241 5.50 -1.61 -20.77
N GLY A 242 5.17 -0.30 -20.77
CA GLY A 242 5.74 0.71 -21.67
C GLY A 242 6.91 1.49 -21.04
N VAL A 243 7.59 2.31 -21.85
CA VAL A 243 8.77 3.11 -21.44
C VAL A 243 8.39 4.25 -20.50
N GLU A 244 7.30 4.97 -20.81
CA GLU A 244 6.83 6.11 -20.00
C GLU A 244 5.73 5.68 -19.01
N ALA A 245 4.83 4.80 -19.44
CA ALA A 245 3.78 4.20 -18.61
C ALA A 245 3.29 2.87 -19.21
N PRO A 246 2.56 2.03 -18.46
CA PRO A 246 1.90 0.85 -19.01
C PRO A 246 0.99 1.15 -20.21
N MET A 247 0.79 0.14 -21.04
CA MET A 247 -0.22 0.15 -22.09
C MET A 247 -1.15 -1.03 -21.90
N TYR A 248 -2.43 -0.83 -22.15
CA TYR A 248 -3.48 -1.82 -21.89
C TYR A 248 -4.18 -2.18 -23.20
N PRO A 249 -4.57 -3.44 -23.43
CA PRO A 249 -5.34 -3.80 -24.60
C PRO A 249 -6.74 -3.17 -24.54
N THR A 250 -7.24 -2.80 -25.70
CA THR A 250 -8.59 -2.25 -25.88
C THR A 250 -9.41 -3.17 -26.75
N PHE A 251 -10.70 -3.25 -26.47
CA PHE A 251 -11.66 -4.12 -27.13
C PHE A 251 -12.84 -3.32 -27.65
N THR A 252 -13.57 -3.91 -28.59
CA THR A 252 -14.77 -3.27 -29.16
C THR A 252 -16.06 -3.55 -28.39
N ASP A 253 -16.01 -4.49 -27.45
CA ASP A 253 -17.10 -5.01 -26.64
C ASP A 253 -16.66 -5.16 -25.18
N ASP A 254 -17.66 -5.19 -24.28
CA ASP A 254 -17.56 -5.32 -22.83
C ASP A 254 -17.51 -6.78 -22.34
N ASP A 255 -17.22 -7.74 -23.23
CA ASP A 255 -16.89 -9.12 -22.87
C ASP A 255 -15.41 -9.44 -23.23
N LEU A 256 -14.62 -8.41 -23.59
CA LEU A 256 -13.23 -8.48 -24.08
C LEU A 256 -12.99 -9.49 -25.21
N ALA A 257 -13.96 -9.69 -26.11
CA ALA A 257 -13.90 -10.71 -27.14
C ALA A 257 -13.13 -10.27 -28.40
N GLU A 258 -13.26 -9.01 -28.84
CA GLU A 258 -12.64 -8.48 -30.06
C GLU A 258 -11.63 -7.36 -29.75
N GLU A 259 -10.33 -7.72 -29.73
CA GLU A 259 -9.22 -6.77 -29.53
C GLU A 259 -9.17 -5.75 -30.69
N TYR A 260 -9.17 -4.47 -30.34
CA TYR A 260 -9.08 -3.34 -31.26
C TYR A 260 -7.66 -2.78 -31.37
N GLY A 261 -6.95 -2.66 -30.25
CA GLY A 261 -5.74 -1.86 -30.16
C GLY A 261 -5.28 -1.67 -28.72
N TRP A 262 -4.60 -0.56 -28.44
CA TRP A 262 -3.99 -0.33 -27.12
C TRP A 262 -4.27 1.07 -26.59
N PHE A 263 -4.52 1.15 -25.29
CA PHE A 263 -4.68 2.34 -24.48
C PHE A 263 -3.37 2.71 -23.80
N CYS A 264 -3.00 3.99 -23.84
CA CYS A 264 -1.79 4.51 -23.18
C CYS A 264 -2.17 5.28 -21.92
N SER A 265 -1.82 4.74 -20.74
CA SER A 265 -2.14 5.37 -19.45
C SER A 265 -1.33 6.63 -19.13
N ASN A 266 -0.27 6.93 -19.89
CA ASN A 266 0.49 8.17 -19.69
C ASN A 266 -0.31 9.42 -20.10
N CYS A 267 -1.25 9.30 -21.04
CA CYS A 267 -1.96 10.45 -21.60
C CYS A 267 -3.42 10.15 -21.94
N ASP A 268 -3.96 9.06 -21.37
CA ASP A 268 -5.35 8.64 -21.51
C ASP A 268 -5.85 8.56 -22.96
N SER A 269 -5.03 8.02 -23.87
CA SER A 269 -5.34 7.95 -25.29
C SER A 269 -5.28 6.53 -25.84
N ALA A 270 -6.27 6.17 -26.65
CA ALA A 270 -6.30 4.95 -27.47
C ALA A 270 -5.72 5.17 -28.89
N GLU A 271 -5.09 6.32 -29.16
CA GLU A 271 -4.40 6.56 -30.42
C GLU A 271 -2.99 5.96 -30.38
N THR A 272 -2.92 4.65 -30.60
CA THR A 272 -1.68 3.89 -30.67
C THR A 272 -1.47 3.29 -32.05
N ALA A 273 -0.20 3.08 -32.42
CA ALA A 273 0.15 2.32 -33.61
C ALA A 273 1.11 1.20 -33.24
N MET A 274 0.87 0.02 -33.79
CA MET A 274 1.75 -1.14 -33.68
C MET A 274 2.54 -1.31 -34.99
N ASP A 275 3.84 -1.54 -34.88
CA ASP A 275 4.65 -1.91 -36.03
C ASP A 275 4.64 -3.43 -36.30
N SER A 276 5.19 -3.86 -37.42
CA SER A 276 5.25 -5.28 -37.80
C SER A 276 6.08 -6.15 -36.85
N ALA A 277 6.87 -5.54 -35.96
CA ALA A 277 7.65 -6.23 -34.93
C ALA A 277 6.90 -6.30 -33.59
N GLY A 278 5.64 -5.86 -33.53
CA GLY A 278 4.82 -5.86 -32.32
C GLY A 278 5.16 -4.75 -31.33
N ARG A 279 5.97 -3.76 -31.73
CA ARG A 279 6.23 -2.58 -30.90
C ARG A 279 5.05 -1.62 -31.02
N ILE A 280 4.59 -1.14 -29.88
CA ILE A 280 3.48 -0.18 -29.82
C ILE A 280 4.04 1.19 -29.50
N LYS A 281 3.50 2.22 -30.15
CA LYS A 281 3.78 3.62 -29.87
C LYS A 281 2.49 4.42 -29.77
N CYS A 282 2.34 5.17 -28.68
CA CYS A 282 1.31 6.18 -28.54
C CYS A 282 1.60 7.35 -29.49
N GLN A 283 0.60 7.76 -30.28
CA GLN A 283 0.73 8.85 -31.24
C GLN A 283 0.63 10.23 -30.58
N GLN A 284 0.04 10.31 -29.38
CA GLN A 284 -0.12 11.55 -28.64
C GLN A 284 1.14 11.91 -27.82
N CYS A 285 1.55 11.05 -26.89
CA CYS A 285 2.68 11.35 -26.00
C CYS A 285 4.00 10.66 -26.38
N GLY A 286 3.98 9.73 -27.35
CA GLY A 286 5.18 9.04 -27.79
C GLY A 286 5.64 7.88 -26.90
N ASN A 287 4.91 7.54 -25.82
CA ASN A 287 5.17 6.35 -25.01
C ASN A 287 5.29 5.11 -25.92
N THR A 288 6.24 4.23 -25.64
CA THR A 288 6.47 3.02 -26.43
C THR A 288 6.52 1.77 -25.59
N ARG A 289 5.92 0.68 -26.09
CA ARG A 289 6.05 -0.67 -25.56
C ARG A 289 6.81 -1.53 -26.56
N THR A 290 7.85 -2.23 -26.12
CA THR A 290 8.54 -3.22 -26.98
C THR A 290 7.77 -4.53 -26.95
N ALA A 291 7.73 -5.27 -28.06
CA ALA A 291 7.06 -6.55 -28.12
C ALA A 291 7.57 -7.51 -27.02
N THR A 292 6.64 -8.04 -26.24
CA THR A 292 6.89 -9.14 -25.32
C THR A 292 7.01 -10.40 -26.18
N ARG A 293 8.24 -10.90 -26.36
CA ARG A 293 8.63 -12.16 -27.02
C ARG A 293 7.48 -12.90 -27.75
N TRP A 294 7.37 -12.65 -29.05
CA TRP A 294 6.77 -13.61 -29.98
C TRP A 294 7.70 -14.84 -30.04
N ASP A 295 7.12 -16.04 -29.88
CA ASP A 295 7.65 -17.38 -30.16
C ASP A 295 9.18 -17.64 -30.17
N GLY A 296 9.73 -18.03 -29.02
CA GLY A 296 11.02 -18.73 -28.99
C GLY A 296 10.88 -20.24 -29.21
N SER A 297 10.03 -20.69 -30.13
CA SER A 297 9.87 -22.11 -30.48
C SER A 297 9.99 -22.31 -31.99
N TYR A 298 11.23 -22.42 -32.47
CA TYR A 298 11.55 -23.22 -33.65
C TYR A 298 12.85 -24.02 -33.38
N LEU A 299 12.66 -25.34 -33.24
CA LEU A 299 13.43 -26.32 -33.99
C LEU A 299 12.98 -26.27 -35.46
#